data_AF-A0A7S2W5C0-F1
#
_entry.id   AF-A0A7S2W5C0-F1
#
_cell.length_a   1.000
_cell.length_b   1.000
_cell.length_c   1.000
_cell.angle_alpha   90.00
_cell.angle_beta   90.00
_cell.angle_gamma   90.00
#
_symmetry.space_group_name_H-M   'P 1'
#
loop_
_entity.id
_entity.type
_entity.pdbx_description
1 polymer ?
#
loop_
_entity_poly.entity_id
_entity_poly.type
_entity_poly.pdbx_seq_one_letter_code
_entity_poly.pdbx_strand_id
1 'polypeptide(L)'
;MRSRASAMVVSLGLAWSARLAAPFPRSAVRCRAPLQRLMAHLGFPAGERVLIVGDGDFSYSAGLVASRPDLDVVASTLIGAEEDLEARYPGSSANIRAISALGGHVRFGVDATDLSETAALVQPSCIRFNFPHIDGKSNTKHNRALLSKFLASAAEALRGSRGRVEVSLVEGQGGSGAHGERGLGDAEAHSDRHWRLSWMASVAGADAGLLMTSVEPFTDQDAPGLEGYVPQVRLLGPADV
;
A
#
# COMPACT_ATOMS: atom_id res chain seq x y z
N MET A 1 26.50 -65.86 -27.43
CA MET A 1 25.23 -66.24 -28.08
C MET A 1 24.08 -65.67 -27.26
N ARG A 2 23.26 -64.80 -27.89
CA ARG A 2 21.77 -64.66 -27.83
C ARG A 2 21.12 -64.58 -26.43
N SER A 3 20.14 -63.73 -26.09
CA SER A 3 19.08 -62.97 -26.80
C SER A 3 18.48 -62.02 -25.73
N ARG A 4 18.31 -60.70 -25.94
CA ARG A 4 17.11 -59.97 -26.45
C ARG A 4 15.74 -60.36 -25.87
N ALA A 5 14.96 -59.29 -25.62
CA ALA A 5 13.48 -59.15 -25.53
C ALA A 5 12.84 -59.56 -24.19
N SER A 6 11.72 -59.02 -23.71
CA SER A 6 10.93 -57.76 -23.82
C SER A 6 9.58 -58.07 -23.14
N ALA A 7 8.83 -57.04 -22.77
CA ALA A 7 7.37 -57.01 -22.57
C ALA A 7 6.74 -57.64 -21.31
N MET A 8 6.37 -56.77 -20.35
CA MET A 8 5.00 -56.31 -20.06
C MET A 8 3.81 -57.29 -20.20
N VAL A 9 3.09 -57.57 -19.09
CA VAL A 9 1.62 -57.80 -18.90
C VAL A 9 1.41 -57.85 -17.35
N VAL A 10 0.76 -56.90 -16.65
CA VAL A 10 -0.68 -56.60 -16.42
C VAL A 10 -1.41 -57.52 -15.40
N SER A 11 -1.68 -56.91 -14.22
CA SER A 11 -2.91 -56.92 -13.38
C SER A 11 -3.33 -58.05 -12.41
N LEU A 12 -4.06 -57.54 -11.39
CA LEU A 12 -4.95 -58.15 -10.36
C LEU A 12 -4.24 -58.62 -9.08
N GLY A 13 -4.62 -58.25 -7.85
CA GLY A 13 -5.75 -57.55 -7.23
C GLY A 13 -5.65 -57.85 -5.73
N LEU A 14 -5.88 -56.91 -4.81
CA LEU A 14 -7.07 -56.89 -3.95
C LEU A 14 -6.96 -55.71 -2.95
N ALA A 15 -8.11 -55.09 -2.71
CA ALA A 15 -8.41 -54.03 -1.74
C ALA A 15 -8.12 -54.47 -0.28
N TRP A 16 -7.95 -53.60 0.73
CA TRP A 16 -8.95 -52.64 1.19
C TRP A 16 -8.38 -51.64 2.24
N SER A 17 -8.85 -50.38 2.13
CA SER A 17 -9.16 -49.40 3.19
C SER A 17 -8.07 -48.75 4.06
N ALA A 18 -7.74 -47.51 3.72
CA ALA A 18 -7.74 -46.40 4.69
C ALA A 18 -8.11 -45.08 3.98
N ARG A 19 -8.95 -44.28 4.65
CA ARG A 19 -9.75 -43.19 4.09
C ARG A 19 -8.91 -42.01 3.61
N LEU A 20 -9.18 -41.58 2.38
CA LEU A 20 -8.84 -40.27 1.83
C LEU A 20 -9.77 -39.22 2.46
N ALA A 21 -9.21 -38.19 3.10
CA ALA A 21 -9.86 -36.89 3.18
C ALA A 21 -9.35 -36.07 1.99
N ALA A 22 -10.27 -35.73 1.09
CA ALA A 22 -10.02 -35.07 -0.17
C ALA A 22 -9.50 -33.63 0.01
N PRO A 23 -8.75 -33.10 -0.98
CA PRO A 23 -8.45 -31.67 -1.06
C PRO A 23 -9.74 -30.87 -1.21
N PHE A 24 -9.85 -29.78 -0.45
CA PHE A 24 -10.95 -28.82 -0.57
C PHE A 24 -11.13 -28.39 -2.05
N PRO A 25 -12.36 -28.37 -2.57
CA PRO A 25 -12.60 -27.92 -3.93
C PRO A 25 -12.24 -26.44 -4.04
N ARG A 26 -11.38 -26.10 -5.01
CA ARG A 26 -11.21 -24.74 -5.52
C ARG A 26 -12.50 -24.30 -6.20
N SER A 27 -13.50 -23.86 -5.43
CA SER A 27 -14.50 -22.94 -5.96
C SER A 27 -13.83 -21.58 -6.03
N ALA A 28 -13.38 -21.19 -7.22
CA ALA A 28 -13.21 -19.78 -7.53
C ALA A 28 -14.55 -19.12 -7.23
N VAL A 29 -14.63 -18.35 -6.15
CA VAL A 29 -15.77 -17.49 -5.87
C VAL A 29 -15.78 -16.48 -7.01
N ARG A 30 -16.55 -16.79 -8.06
CA ARG A 30 -16.87 -15.82 -9.11
C ARG A 30 -17.74 -14.77 -8.44
N CYS A 31 -17.11 -13.70 -7.96
CA CYS A 31 -17.81 -12.48 -7.59
C CYS A 31 -18.64 -12.04 -8.79
N ARG A 32 -19.97 -12.16 -8.67
CA ARG A 32 -20.90 -11.78 -9.73
C ARG A 32 -20.80 -10.27 -9.96
N ALA A 33 -21.07 -9.87 -11.21
CA ALA A 33 -21.10 -8.52 -11.79
C ALA A 33 -21.43 -7.31 -10.88
N PRO A 34 -22.32 -7.37 -9.87
CA PRO A 34 -22.55 -6.24 -8.95
C PRO A 34 -21.31 -5.75 -8.18
N LEU A 35 -20.40 -6.64 -7.76
CA LEU A 35 -19.17 -6.19 -7.07
C LEU A 35 -18.18 -5.52 -8.03
N GLN A 36 -18.06 -6.02 -9.26
CA GLN A 36 -17.28 -5.36 -10.30
C GLN A 36 -17.84 -3.98 -10.67
N ARG A 37 -19.18 -3.83 -10.68
CA ARG A 37 -19.85 -2.53 -10.88
C ARG A 37 -19.65 -1.59 -9.70
N LEU A 38 -19.67 -2.10 -8.47
CA LEU A 38 -19.37 -1.32 -7.27
C LEU A 38 -17.90 -0.86 -7.27
N MET A 39 -16.96 -1.74 -7.62
CA MET A 39 -15.55 -1.39 -7.77
C MET A 39 -15.33 -0.39 -8.91
N ALA A 40 -16.04 -0.50 -10.03
CA ALA A 40 -16.03 0.51 -11.10
C ALA A 40 -16.69 1.84 -10.66
N HIS A 41 -17.70 1.81 -9.78
CA HIS A 41 -18.32 3.00 -9.18
C HIS A 41 -17.43 3.65 -8.12
N LEU A 42 -16.53 2.88 -7.48
CA LEU A 42 -15.50 3.35 -6.55
C LEU A 42 -14.26 3.93 -7.24
N GLY A 43 -14.28 4.09 -8.58
CA GLY A 43 -13.40 5.02 -9.28
C GLY A 43 -11.99 4.50 -9.61
N PHE A 44 -11.88 3.34 -10.24
CA PHE A 44 -10.61 2.92 -10.87
C PHE A 44 -10.61 3.29 -12.36
N PRO A 45 -10.15 4.49 -12.77
CA PRO A 45 -9.88 4.76 -14.18
C PRO A 45 -8.74 3.85 -14.67
N ALA A 46 -8.79 3.46 -15.95
CA ALA A 46 -7.64 2.82 -16.60
C ALA A 46 -6.48 3.82 -16.64
N GLY A 47 -5.31 3.42 -16.11
CA GLY A 47 -4.13 4.27 -15.94
C GLY A 47 -4.18 5.05 -14.62
N GLU A 48 -3.91 4.37 -13.50
CA GLU A 48 -3.81 5.02 -12.20
C GLU A 48 -2.49 5.79 -12.12
N ARG A 49 -2.58 7.11 -11.90
CA ARG A 49 -1.43 7.97 -11.66
C ARG A 49 -1.20 8.11 -10.16
N VAL A 50 -0.06 7.63 -9.70
CA VAL A 50 0.30 7.53 -8.29
C VAL A 50 1.39 8.55 -7.98
N LEU A 51 1.08 9.51 -7.11
CA LEU A 51 2.07 10.38 -6.49
C LEU A 51 2.50 9.78 -5.16
N ILE A 52 3.74 9.34 -5.05
CA ILE A 52 4.36 8.87 -3.80
C ILE A 52 5.12 10.04 -3.20
N VAL A 53 4.81 10.37 -1.94
CA VAL A 53 5.46 11.47 -1.21
C VAL A 53 6.27 10.94 -0.05
N GLY A 54 7.42 11.59 0.20
CA GLY A 54 8.33 11.21 1.27
C GLY A 54 9.04 9.87 1.05
N ASP A 55 9.27 9.47 -0.21
CA ASP A 55 10.06 8.28 -0.52
C ASP A 55 11.55 8.58 -0.27
N GLY A 56 12.04 8.14 0.88
CA GLY A 56 13.34 8.55 1.42
C GLY A 56 14.51 8.25 0.50
N ASP A 57 14.68 6.98 0.09
CA ASP A 57 15.78 6.51 -0.76
C ASP A 57 15.31 6.01 -2.14
N PHE A 58 14.02 6.17 -2.44
CA PHE A 58 13.35 5.70 -3.66
C PHE A 58 13.28 4.19 -3.86
N SER A 59 13.70 3.38 -2.88
CA SER A 59 13.69 1.91 -3.00
C SER A 59 12.26 1.36 -3.17
N TYR A 60 11.30 1.95 -2.45
CA TYR A 60 9.90 1.59 -2.54
C TYR A 60 9.34 1.84 -3.94
N SER A 61 9.52 3.06 -4.45
CA SER A 61 9.03 3.42 -5.79
C SER A 61 9.72 2.59 -6.88
N ALA A 62 11.01 2.28 -6.75
CA ALA A 62 11.73 1.42 -7.68
C ALA A 62 11.12 0.00 -7.72
N GLY A 63 10.77 -0.57 -6.56
CA GLY A 63 10.05 -1.85 -6.50
C GLY A 63 8.65 -1.77 -7.09
N LEU A 64 7.92 -0.69 -6.83
CA LEU A 64 6.56 -0.50 -7.33
C LEU A 64 6.52 -0.45 -8.86
N VAL A 65 7.36 0.37 -9.50
CA VAL A 65 7.37 0.47 -10.97
C VAL A 65 7.77 -0.84 -11.65
N ALA A 66 8.61 -1.65 -10.99
CA ALA A 66 9.02 -2.96 -11.51
C ALA A 66 7.90 -4.01 -11.42
N SER A 67 7.11 -3.98 -10.34
CA SER A 67 6.02 -4.94 -10.09
C SER A 67 4.70 -4.53 -10.74
N ARG A 68 4.49 -3.23 -10.97
CA ARG A 68 3.25 -2.63 -11.47
C ARG A 68 3.52 -1.68 -12.64
N PRO A 69 3.93 -2.22 -13.81
CA PRO A 69 4.18 -1.41 -15.01
C PRO A 69 2.90 -0.79 -15.60
N ASP A 70 1.73 -1.13 -15.05
CA ASP A 70 0.44 -0.54 -15.38
C ASP A 70 0.18 0.82 -14.70
N LEU A 71 1.02 1.21 -13.74
CA LEU A 71 0.90 2.47 -12.98
C LEU A 71 1.77 3.58 -13.59
N ASP A 72 1.23 4.80 -13.62
CA ASP A 72 2.00 6.02 -13.91
C ASP A 72 2.52 6.60 -12.57
N VAL A 73 3.77 6.28 -12.21
CA VAL A 73 4.33 6.59 -10.89
C VAL A 73 5.18 7.86 -10.94
N VAL A 74 4.84 8.80 -10.06
CA VAL A 74 5.69 9.93 -9.70
C VAL A 74 6.14 9.77 -8.25
N ALA A 75 7.41 9.47 -8.05
CA ALA A 75 8.03 9.35 -6.74
C ALA A 75 8.61 10.69 -6.30
N SER A 76 8.48 11.03 -5.02
CA SER A 76 9.02 12.28 -4.51
C SER A 76 9.55 12.23 -3.08
N THR A 77 10.52 13.10 -2.81
CA THR A 77 11.15 13.27 -1.50
C THR A 77 11.25 14.74 -1.11
N LEU A 78 11.34 15.04 0.18
CA LEU A 78 11.53 16.39 0.70
C LEU A 78 12.95 16.93 0.42
N ILE A 79 13.92 16.04 0.21
CA ILE A 79 15.30 16.44 -0.08
C ILE A 79 15.36 17.10 -1.47
N GLY A 80 15.98 18.26 -1.54
CA GLY A 80 15.89 19.17 -2.70
C GLY A 80 16.82 18.83 -3.87
N ALA A 81 17.82 17.97 -3.67
CA ALA A 81 18.82 17.64 -4.68
C ALA A 81 19.21 16.15 -4.61
N GLU A 82 19.60 15.59 -5.76
CA GLU A 82 20.05 14.19 -5.86
C GLU A 82 21.37 13.98 -5.11
N GLU A 83 22.28 14.96 -5.14
CA GLU A 83 23.57 14.86 -4.46
C GLU A 83 23.41 14.78 -2.93
N ASP A 84 22.49 15.57 -2.37
CA ASP A 84 22.17 15.55 -0.95
C ASP A 84 21.48 14.24 -0.55
N LEU A 85 20.64 13.70 -1.44
CA LEU A 85 19.99 12.41 -1.25
C LEU A 85 21.02 11.29 -1.20
N GLU A 86 21.94 11.24 -2.16
CA GLU A 86 22.98 10.21 -2.24
C GLU A 86 23.95 10.28 -1.06
N ALA A 87 24.24 11.50 -0.57
CA ALA A 87 25.03 11.69 0.64
C ALA A 87 24.32 11.13 1.90
N ARG A 88 22.99 11.26 1.97
CA ARG A 88 22.19 10.76 3.10
C ARG A 88 21.86 9.27 3.00
N TYR A 89 21.59 8.78 1.80
CA TYR A 89 21.21 7.41 1.47
C TYR A 89 22.08 6.89 0.32
N PRO A 90 23.30 6.39 0.61
CA PRO A 90 24.19 5.85 -0.42
C PRO A 90 23.50 4.74 -1.22
N GLY A 91 23.49 4.87 -2.55
CA GLY A 91 22.81 3.96 -3.47
C GLY A 91 21.45 4.46 -3.97
N SER A 92 20.93 5.58 -3.48
CA SER A 92 19.68 6.18 -3.93
C SER A 92 19.66 6.49 -5.44
N SER A 93 20.80 6.90 -6.02
CA SER A 93 20.92 7.12 -7.47
C SER A 93 20.65 5.85 -8.29
N ALA A 94 20.90 4.64 -7.74
CA ALA A 94 20.55 3.40 -8.43
C ALA A 94 19.03 3.21 -8.49
N ASN A 95 18.31 3.54 -7.42
CA ASN A 95 16.85 3.48 -7.38
C ASN A 95 16.23 4.52 -8.32
N ILE A 96 16.75 5.76 -8.35
CA ILE A 96 16.32 6.81 -9.27
C ILE A 96 16.46 6.37 -10.73
N ARG A 97 17.61 5.77 -11.08
CA ARG A 97 17.84 5.22 -12.42
C ARG A 97 16.88 4.08 -12.74
N ALA A 98 16.60 3.19 -11.80
CA ALA A 98 15.65 2.10 -12.00
C ALA A 98 14.23 2.61 -12.25
N ILE A 99 13.78 3.63 -11.49
CA ILE A 99 12.49 4.29 -11.69
C ILE A 99 12.39 4.87 -13.10
N SER A 100 13.39 5.67 -13.49
CA SER A 100 13.41 6.34 -14.78
C SER A 100 13.47 5.35 -15.95
N ALA A 101 14.24 4.26 -15.82
CA ALA A 101 14.37 3.23 -16.84
C ALA A 101 13.06 2.45 -17.08
N LEU A 102 12.18 2.39 -16.08
CA LEU A 102 10.88 1.73 -16.13
C LEU A 102 9.72 2.70 -16.39
N GLY A 103 10.02 3.95 -16.74
CA GLY A 103 9.02 4.96 -17.14
C GLY A 103 8.39 5.73 -15.98
N GLY A 104 8.85 5.54 -14.74
CA GLY A 104 8.45 6.38 -13.62
C GLY A 104 9.22 7.72 -13.60
N HIS A 105 8.72 8.66 -12.80
CA HIS A 105 9.31 9.99 -12.66
C HIS A 105 9.71 10.27 -11.21
N VAL A 106 10.79 11.03 -11.01
CA VAL A 106 11.28 11.44 -9.68
C VAL A 106 11.16 12.95 -9.52
N ARG A 107 10.77 13.39 -8.32
CA ARG A 107 10.76 14.81 -7.92
C ARG A 107 11.44 15.01 -6.58
N PHE A 108 12.16 16.13 -6.48
CA PHE A 108 12.88 16.55 -5.29
C PHE A 108 12.20 17.76 -4.67
N GLY A 109 12.43 17.99 -3.37
CA GLY A 109 11.92 19.16 -2.65
C GLY A 109 10.41 19.18 -2.46
N VAL A 110 9.73 18.03 -2.53
CA VAL A 110 8.26 17.97 -2.39
C VAL A 110 7.89 17.91 -0.90
N ASP A 111 7.24 18.96 -0.41
CA ASP A 111 6.66 18.99 0.93
C ASP A 111 5.29 18.28 0.94
N ALA A 112 5.20 17.15 1.65
CA ALA A 112 3.94 16.42 1.80
C ALA A 112 2.82 17.25 2.47
N THR A 113 3.16 18.33 3.16
CA THR A 113 2.19 19.23 3.81
C THR A 113 1.71 20.38 2.92
N ASP A 114 2.28 20.54 1.73
CA ASP A 114 1.83 21.48 0.68
C ASP A 114 2.04 20.86 -0.71
N LEU A 115 1.01 20.18 -1.20
CA LEU A 115 1.04 19.45 -2.46
C LEU A 115 0.50 20.26 -3.63
N SER A 116 0.13 21.53 -3.42
CA SER A 116 -0.60 22.35 -4.39
C SER A 116 0.08 22.39 -5.77
N GLU A 117 1.35 22.77 -5.82
CA GLU A 117 2.13 22.85 -7.06
C GLU A 117 2.36 21.46 -7.68
N THR A 118 2.79 20.50 -6.87
CA THR A 118 3.09 19.15 -7.36
C THR A 118 1.85 18.48 -7.91
N ALA A 119 0.71 18.60 -7.24
CA ALA A 119 -0.56 18.03 -7.68
C ALA A 119 -1.10 18.71 -8.94
N ALA A 120 -0.95 20.03 -9.09
CA ALA A 120 -1.32 20.72 -10.34
C ALA A 120 -0.52 20.19 -11.54
N LEU A 121 0.75 19.85 -11.33
CA LEU A 121 1.63 19.31 -12.37
C LEU A 121 1.38 17.82 -12.66
N VAL A 122 1.22 17.00 -11.61
CA VAL A 122 1.06 15.54 -11.74
C VAL A 122 -0.39 15.18 -12.10
N GLN A 123 -1.37 15.86 -11.51
CA GLN A 123 -2.79 15.49 -11.52
C GLN A 123 -2.97 14.02 -11.09
N PRO A 124 -2.58 13.65 -9.85
CA PRO A 124 -2.61 12.28 -9.39
C PRO A 124 -4.05 11.81 -9.16
N SER A 125 -4.33 10.54 -9.44
CA SER A 125 -5.54 9.85 -9.00
C SER A 125 -5.35 9.15 -7.65
N CYS A 126 -4.10 8.95 -7.24
CA CYS A 126 -3.73 8.34 -5.97
C CYS A 126 -2.54 9.09 -5.36
N ILE A 127 -2.65 9.50 -4.10
CA ILE A 127 -1.53 10.10 -3.34
C ILE A 127 -1.17 9.15 -2.20
N ARG A 128 0.07 8.67 -2.18
CA ARG A 128 0.55 7.67 -1.21
C ARG A 128 1.65 8.26 -0.33
N PHE A 129 1.51 8.13 0.99
CA PHE A 129 2.56 8.50 1.95
C PHE A 129 2.85 7.31 2.88
N ASN A 130 4.03 6.72 2.70
CA ASN A 130 4.44 5.55 3.49
C ASN A 130 5.18 5.98 4.75
N PHE A 131 4.70 5.50 5.90
CA PHE A 131 5.28 5.70 7.22
C PHE A 131 5.66 7.16 7.52
N PRO A 132 4.72 8.12 7.42
CA PRO A 132 5.02 9.53 7.61
C PRO A 132 5.56 9.80 9.02
N HIS A 133 6.84 10.16 9.14
CA HIS A 133 7.45 10.44 10.44
C HIS A 133 8.42 11.61 10.37
N ILE A 134 8.59 12.28 11.51
CA ILE A 134 9.67 13.25 11.71
C ILE A 134 10.84 12.54 12.37
N ASP A 135 12.06 12.83 11.91
CA ASP A 135 13.30 12.35 12.51
C ASP A 135 13.34 12.57 14.04
N GLY A 136 13.86 11.58 14.76
CA GLY A 136 14.06 11.65 16.22
C GLY A 136 13.11 10.75 17.03
N LYS A 137 13.50 10.49 18.29
CA LYS A 137 12.77 9.61 19.20
C LYS A 137 11.56 10.34 19.82
N SER A 138 10.45 9.63 20.01
CA SER A 138 9.27 10.07 20.79
C SER A 138 8.51 11.28 20.26
N ASN A 139 8.34 11.38 18.94
CA ASN A 139 7.69 12.51 18.27
C ASN A 139 6.21 12.30 17.92
N THR A 140 5.45 11.49 18.68
CA THR A 140 4.05 11.15 18.36
C THR A 140 3.17 12.38 18.08
N LYS A 141 3.31 13.46 18.85
CA LYS A 141 2.59 14.72 18.61
C LYS A 141 2.94 15.32 17.24
N HIS A 142 4.22 15.32 16.88
CA HIS A 142 4.70 15.87 15.62
C HIS A 142 4.33 14.99 14.43
N ASN A 143 4.40 13.66 14.56
CA ASN A 143 3.98 12.73 13.52
C ASN A 143 2.47 12.82 13.26
N ARG A 144 1.66 13.00 14.32
CA ARG A 144 0.24 13.30 14.19
C ARG A 144 -0.01 14.60 13.44
N ALA A 145 0.72 15.66 13.78
CA ALA A 145 0.60 16.93 13.09
C ALA A 145 1.02 16.82 11.62
N LEU A 146 2.08 16.07 11.31
CA LEU A 146 2.51 15.76 9.94
C LEU A 146 1.40 15.04 9.18
N LEU A 147 0.83 13.98 9.77
CA LEU A 147 -0.27 13.22 9.17
C LEU A 147 -1.49 14.12 8.90
N SER A 148 -1.95 14.88 9.89
CA SER A 148 -3.10 15.79 9.72
C SER A 148 -2.87 16.83 8.62
N LYS A 149 -1.68 17.44 8.57
CA LYS A 149 -1.34 18.43 7.54
C LYS A 149 -1.26 17.79 6.14
N PHE A 150 -0.63 16.63 6.04
CA PHE A 150 -0.60 15.86 4.79
C PHE A 150 -2.00 15.53 4.30
N LEU A 151 -2.88 15.03 5.18
CA LEU A 151 -4.24 14.65 4.80
C LEU A 151 -5.05 15.85 4.31
N ALA A 152 -4.93 17.00 4.96
CA ALA A 152 -5.55 18.25 4.49
C ALA A 152 -5.01 18.66 3.11
N SER A 153 -3.69 18.65 2.93
CA SER A 153 -3.03 18.98 1.66
C SER A 153 -3.44 18.04 0.53
N ALA A 154 -3.49 16.73 0.80
CA ALA A 154 -3.90 15.71 -0.16
C ALA A 154 -5.39 15.81 -0.52
N ALA A 155 -6.25 16.16 0.44
CA ALA A 155 -7.68 16.40 0.19
C ALA A 155 -7.89 17.58 -0.78
N GLU A 156 -7.16 18.68 -0.58
CA GLU A 156 -7.18 19.82 -1.51
C GLU A 156 -6.62 19.45 -2.89
N ALA A 157 -5.50 18.73 -2.93
CA ALA A 157 -4.88 18.27 -4.17
C ALA A 157 -5.78 17.37 -5.02
N LEU A 158 -6.71 16.64 -4.38
CA LEU A 158 -7.66 15.75 -5.04
C LEU A 158 -9.05 16.37 -5.22
N ARG A 159 -9.25 17.63 -4.83
CA ARG A 159 -10.55 18.31 -4.88
C ARG A 159 -11.10 18.29 -6.32
N GLY A 160 -12.34 17.85 -6.47
CA GLY A 160 -13.01 17.74 -7.78
C GLY A 160 -12.59 16.53 -8.61
N SER A 161 -11.81 15.61 -8.04
CA SER A 161 -11.45 14.32 -8.65
C SER A 161 -11.96 13.15 -7.80
N ARG A 162 -12.18 11.99 -8.42
CA ARG A 162 -12.43 10.73 -7.70
C ARG A 162 -11.13 10.06 -7.26
N GLY A 163 -10.23 10.85 -6.67
CA GLY A 163 -8.93 10.37 -6.21
C GLY A 163 -8.98 9.71 -4.84
N ARG A 164 -7.90 9.04 -4.47
CA ARG A 164 -7.73 8.44 -3.14
C ARG A 164 -6.39 8.81 -2.50
N VAL A 165 -6.39 8.83 -1.17
CA VAL A 165 -5.19 9.00 -0.36
C VAL A 165 -4.90 7.68 0.34
N GLU A 166 -3.65 7.24 0.29
CA GLU A 166 -3.20 6.00 0.91
C GLU A 166 -2.08 6.30 1.88
N VAL A 167 -2.28 5.97 3.15
CA VAL A 167 -1.27 6.17 4.19
C VAL A 167 -0.91 4.85 4.80
N SER A 168 0.37 4.55 4.84
CA SER A 168 0.87 3.31 5.42
C SER A 168 1.44 3.60 6.80
N LEU A 169 0.93 2.94 7.82
CA LEU A 169 1.33 3.14 9.21
C LEU A 169 1.84 1.84 9.80
N VAL A 170 2.63 1.92 10.87
CA VAL A 170 3.02 0.73 11.63
C VAL A 170 1.82 0.24 12.45
N GLU A 171 1.79 -1.05 12.74
CA GLU A 171 0.78 -1.68 13.59
C GLU A 171 0.57 -0.88 14.90
N GLY A 172 -0.70 -0.66 15.25
CA GLY A 172 -1.08 0.14 16.41
C GLY A 172 -0.99 1.67 16.24
N GLN A 173 -0.31 2.19 15.21
CA GLN A 173 -0.23 3.64 14.97
C GLN A 173 -1.50 4.21 14.33
N GLY A 174 -2.19 3.47 13.45
CA GLY A 174 -3.41 3.96 12.81
C GLY A 174 -4.62 4.06 13.75
N GLY A 175 -4.60 3.29 14.84
CA GLY A 175 -5.67 3.19 15.81
C GLY A 175 -6.92 2.44 15.32
N SER A 176 -6.92 1.92 14.10
CA SER A 176 -7.97 1.03 13.63
C SER A 176 -7.93 -0.29 14.42
N GLY A 177 -9.06 -0.70 15.01
CA GLY A 177 -9.19 -2.01 15.66
C GLY A 177 -9.19 -3.19 14.67
N ALA A 178 -8.61 -3.01 13.47
CA ALA A 178 -8.64 -3.97 12.36
C ALA A 178 -7.72 -5.19 12.56
N HIS A 179 -7.37 -5.50 13.80
CA HIS A 179 -6.59 -6.68 14.16
C HIS A 179 -7.52 -7.81 14.58
N GLY A 180 -7.47 -8.90 13.83
CA GLY A 180 -7.99 -10.20 14.24
C GLY A 180 -6.95 -10.97 15.04
N GLU A 181 -7.28 -11.30 16.28
CA GLU A 181 -6.88 -12.47 17.10
C GLU A 181 -5.41 -12.94 17.16
N ARG A 182 -4.41 -12.25 16.59
CA ARG A 182 -3.01 -12.69 16.70
C ARG A 182 -2.17 -11.68 17.47
N GLY A 183 -2.11 -11.93 18.76
CA GLY A 183 -1.09 -11.35 19.64
C GLY A 183 -1.61 -10.17 20.43
N LEU A 184 -2.48 -10.45 21.39
CA LEU A 184 -2.40 -10.02 22.79
C LEU A 184 -3.62 -10.65 23.48
N GLY A 185 -3.38 -11.32 24.61
CA GLY A 185 -4.48 -11.74 25.46
C GLY A 185 -5.37 -10.55 25.79
N ASP A 186 -6.64 -10.86 26.04
CA ASP A 186 -7.61 -9.98 26.69
C ASP A 186 -8.32 -9.01 25.73
N ALA A 187 -9.28 -9.56 24.98
CA ALA A 187 -10.23 -8.87 24.09
C ALA A 187 -11.13 -7.80 24.77
N GLU A 188 -10.94 -7.52 26.07
CA GLU A 188 -11.64 -6.48 26.83
C GLU A 188 -10.77 -5.22 27.08
N ALA A 189 -9.49 -5.24 26.69
CA ALA A 189 -8.50 -4.21 27.06
C ALA A 189 -7.87 -3.43 25.89
N HIS A 190 -8.54 -3.34 24.73
CA HIS A 190 -8.28 -2.25 23.79
C HIS A 190 -8.82 -0.93 24.37
N SER A 191 -8.21 -0.46 25.46
CA SER A 191 -8.71 0.69 26.22
C SER A 191 -8.65 1.96 25.37
N ASP A 192 -9.59 2.88 25.60
CA ASP A 192 -9.59 4.26 25.09
C ASP A 192 -8.20 4.93 25.13
N ARG A 193 -7.36 4.56 26.09
CA ARG A 193 -5.99 5.07 26.19
C ARG A 193 -5.11 4.63 25.03
N HIS A 194 -5.13 3.36 24.61
CA HIS A 194 -4.30 2.89 23.50
C HIS A 194 -4.70 3.53 22.17
N TRP A 195 -6.02 3.68 21.93
CA TRP A 195 -6.54 4.43 20.80
C TRP A 195 -6.10 5.91 20.81
N ARG A 196 -6.20 6.59 21.96
CA ARG A 196 -5.78 8.00 22.10
C ARG A 196 -4.26 8.20 21.93
N LEU A 197 -3.47 7.17 22.21
CA LEU A 197 -2.01 7.16 22.03
C LEU A 197 -1.58 6.79 20.59
N SER A 198 -2.51 6.30 19.76
CA SER A 198 -2.29 6.13 18.33
C SER A 198 -2.16 7.48 17.62
N TRP A 199 -2.03 7.47 16.30
CA TRP A 199 -2.02 8.67 15.48
C TRP A 199 -3.43 9.09 15.05
N MET A 200 -4.46 8.28 15.36
CA MET A 200 -5.88 8.57 15.09
C MET A 200 -6.12 8.95 13.62
N ALA A 201 -5.61 8.13 12.70
CA ALA A 201 -5.62 8.42 11.27
C ALA A 201 -7.04 8.67 10.71
N SER A 202 -8.04 7.95 11.23
CA SER A 202 -9.44 8.16 10.81
C SER A 202 -10.00 9.50 11.25
N VAL A 203 -9.62 10.01 12.43
CA VAL A 203 -10.03 11.35 12.91
C VAL A 203 -9.35 12.42 12.09
N ALA A 204 -8.03 12.28 11.86
CA ALA A 204 -7.30 13.21 11.02
C ALA A 204 -7.84 13.24 9.56
N GLY A 205 -8.24 12.09 9.03
CA GLY A 205 -8.90 12.01 7.73
C GLY A 205 -10.26 12.71 7.71
N ALA A 206 -11.11 12.43 8.70
CA ALA A 206 -12.42 13.06 8.81
C ALA A 206 -12.33 14.59 8.97
N ASP A 207 -11.38 15.08 9.77
CA ASP A 207 -11.13 16.52 9.94
C ASP A 207 -10.68 17.19 8.62
N ALA A 208 -10.02 16.43 7.73
CA ALA A 208 -9.62 16.86 6.39
C ALA A 208 -10.73 16.68 5.33
N GLY A 209 -11.93 16.20 5.72
CA GLY A 209 -13.02 15.91 4.78
C GLY A 209 -12.83 14.63 3.96
N LEU A 210 -11.94 13.73 4.41
CA LEU A 210 -11.69 12.44 3.78
C LEU A 210 -12.46 11.33 4.50
N LEU A 211 -13.01 10.39 3.73
CA LEU A 211 -13.68 9.22 4.29
C LEU A 211 -12.72 8.02 4.30
N MET A 212 -12.44 7.48 5.49
CA MET A 212 -11.74 6.19 5.60
C MET A 212 -12.64 5.05 5.13
N THR A 213 -12.19 4.33 4.11
CA THR A 213 -12.99 3.28 3.45
C THR A 213 -12.45 1.88 3.67
N SER A 214 -11.13 1.73 3.76
CA SER A 214 -10.54 0.45 4.12
C SER A 214 -9.22 0.61 4.86
N VAL A 215 -8.86 -0.46 5.57
CA VAL A 215 -7.64 -0.64 6.33
C VAL A 215 -7.15 -2.03 5.96
N GLU A 216 -6.17 -2.10 5.06
CA GLU A 216 -5.71 -3.35 4.45
C GLU A 216 -4.21 -3.55 4.71
N PRO A 217 -3.75 -4.79 4.94
CA PRO A 217 -2.32 -5.10 4.95
C PRO A 217 -1.75 -4.90 3.55
N PHE A 218 -0.44 -4.64 3.46
CA PHE A 218 0.25 -4.65 2.17
C PHE A 218 0.24 -6.05 1.57
N THR A 219 0.09 -6.13 0.24
CA THR A 219 0.38 -7.34 -0.52
C THR A 219 1.75 -7.22 -1.18
N ASP A 220 2.35 -8.37 -1.54
CA ASP A 220 3.61 -8.43 -2.28
C ASP A 220 3.55 -7.63 -3.59
N GLN A 221 2.35 -7.45 -4.15
CA GLN A 221 2.12 -6.68 -5.39
C GLN A 221 1.99 -5.18 -5.15
N ASP A 222 1.53 -4.75 -3.98
CA ASP A 222 1.28 -3.34 -3.67
C ASP A 222 2.50 -2.64 -3.06
N ALA A 223 3.39 -3.43 -2.47
CA ALA A 223 4.56 -2.94 -1.77
C ALA A 223 5.68 -3.98 -1.68
N PRO A 224 6.43 -4.21 -2.79
CA PRO A 224 7.59 -5.09 -2.77
C PRO A 224 8.58 -4.63 -1.69
N GLY A 225 8.95 -5.53 -0.77
CA GLY A 225 9.85 -5.24 0.34
C GLY A 225 9.20 -4.68 1.62
N LEU A 226 7.87 -4.47 1.65
CA LEU A 226 7.12 -4.16 2.88
C LEU A 226 6.31 -5.36 3.39
N GLU A 227 6.77 -6.57 3.12
CA GLU A 227 6.19 -7.82 3.63
C GLU A 227 6.12 -7.77 5.18
N GLY A 228 4.91 -7.90 5.74
CA GLY A 228 4.69 -7.93 7.20
C GLY A 228 4.36 -6.59 7.86
N TYR A 229 4.27 -5.48 7.12
CA TYR A 229 3.78 -4.19 7.64
C TYR A 229 2.25 -4.05 7.42
N VAL A 230 1.52 -3.48 8.40
CA VAL A 230 0.05 -3.28 8.37
C VAL A 230 -0.33 -1.98 9.11
N PRO A 231 -1.30 -1.13 8.67
CA PRO A 231 -2.10 -1.15 7.44
C PRO A 231 -1.94 0.11 6.56
N GLN A 232 -2.22 -0.07 5.26
CA GLN A 232 -2.58 0.97 4.32
C GLN A 232 -4.00 1.47 4.66
N VAL A 233 -4.09 2.67 5.21
CA VAL A 233 -5.35 3.40 5.38
C VAL A 233 -5.72 4.00 4.03
N ARG A 234 -6.79 3.49 3.41
CA ARG A 234 -7.35 4.08 2.19
C ARG A 234 -8.43 5.08 2.57
N LEU A 235 -8.21 6.32 2.15
CA LEU A 235 -9.14 7.42 2.32
C LEU A 235 -9.63 7.85 0.94
N LEU A 236 -10.94 7.91 0.73
CA LEU A 236 -11.49 8.50 -0.49
C LEU A 236 -11.45 10.02 -0.37
N GLY A 237 -11.05 10.68 -1.45
CA GLY A 237 -11.17 12.12 -1.61
C GLY A 237 -12.61 12.58 -1.40
N PRO A 238 -12.83 13.88 -1.09
CA PRO A 238 -14.16 14.46 -1.06
C PRO A 238 -14.71 14.47 -2.50
N ALA A 239 -15.29 13.34 -2.93
CA ALA A 239 -16.22 13.35 -4.03
C ALA A 239 -17.45 14.09 -3.53
N ASP A 240 -17.83 15.16 -4.22
CA ASP A 240 -18.96 16.05 -3.92
C ASP A 240 -20.03 15.36 -3.04
N VAL A 241 -20.04 15.71 -1.75
CA VAL A 241 -21.20 15.53 -0.86
C VAL A 241 -22.24 16.57 -1.25
#